data_AF-A0A974GWA9-F1
#
_entry.id   AF-A0A974GWA9-F1
#
_cell.length_a   1.000
_cell.length_b   1.000
_cell.length_c   1.000
_cell.angle_alpha   90.00
_cell.angle_beta   90.00
_cell.angle_gamma   90.00
#
_symmetry.space_group_name_H-M   'P 1'
#
loop_
_entity.id
_entity.type
_entity.pdbx_description
1 polymer ?
#
loop_
_entity_poly.entity_id
_entity_poly.type
_entity_poly.pdbx_seq_one_letter_code
_entity_poly.pdbx_strand_id
1 'polypeptide(L)' 'MDGVKSIKTIEYRYAIICKAFNQEYIYKPYADTKQLKRGIDKLTARMPGIWYRIAKIKITIEEG' A
#
# COMPACT_ATOMS: atom_id res chain seq x y z
N MET A 1 -10.67 -18.22 31.12
CA MET A 1 -10.29 -18.24 29.69
C MET A 1 -10.52 -16.83 29.18
N ASP A 2 -9.56 -15.96 29.46
CA ASP A 2 -9.66 -14.54 29.16
C ASP A 2 -9.29 -14.35 27.69
N GLY A 3 -10.33 -14.15 26.87
CA GLY A 3 -10.18 -13.80 25.47
C GLY A 3 -9.53 -12.42 25.39
N VAL A 4 -8.22 -12.40 25.14
CA VAL A 4 -7.49 -11.21 24.73
C VAL A 4 -8.19 -10.67 23.49
N LYS A 5 -8.98 -9.60 23.67
CA LYS A 5 -9.54 -8.84 22.56
C LYS A 5 -8.36 -8.15 21.87
N SER A 6 -7.76 -8.81 20.88
CA SER A 6 -6.83 -8.16 19.97
C SER A 6 -7.55 -6.97 19.36
N ILE A 7 -7.09 -5.77 19.66
CA ILE A 7 -7.61 -4.54 19.07
C ILE A 7 -7.19 -4.59 17.60
N LYS A 8 -8.17 -4.82 16.72
CA LYS A 8 -7.95 -4.81 15.26
C LYS A 8 -8.17 -3.39 14.76
N THR A 9 -7.09 -2.66 14.56
CA THR A 9 -7.18 -1.33 13.95
C THR A 9 -7.26 -1.49 12.44
N ILE A 10 -8.37 -1.04 11.85
CA ILE A 10 -8.56 -1.03 10.41
C ILE A 10 -8.12 0.33 9.88
N GLU A 11 -7.13 0.34 9.01
CA GLU A 11 -6.64 1.56 8.37
C GLU A 11 -6.75 1.46 6.85
N TYR A 12 -7.21 2.55 6.22
CA TYR A 12 -7.27 2.66 4.78
C TYR A 12 -6.09 3.45 4.25
N ARG A 13 -5.26 2.83 3.43
CA ARG A 13 -4.08 3.46 2.82
C ARG A 13 -4.19 3.47 1.29
N TYR A 14 -3.59 4.48 0.67
CA TYR A 14 -3.32 4.44 -0.76
C TYR A 14 -2.16 3.50 -1.04
N ALA A 15 -2.18 2.77 -2.13
CA ALA A 15 -1.10 1.89 -2.54
C ALA A 15 -0.81 2.09 -4.04
N ILE A 16 0.48 2.01 -4.36
CA ILE A 16 0.90 1.85 -5.75
C ILE A 16 0.92 0.35 -6.02
N ILE A 17 0.18 -0.08 -7.04
CA ILE A 17 0.19 -1.46 -7.53
C ILE A 17 1.02 -1.47 -8.80
N CYS A 18 2.11 -2.22 -8.78
CA CYS A 18 2.95 -2.44 -9.96
C CYS A 18 2.63 -3.79 -10.57
N LYS A 19 2.94 -3.96 -11.86
CA LYS A 19 2.80 -5.24 -12.55
C LYS A 19 4.17 -5.73 -13.01
N ALA A 20 4.54 -6.93 -12.57
CA ALA A 20 5.74 -7.63 -13.01
C ALA A 20 5.38 -9.07 -13.36
N PHE A 21 5.89 -9.59 -14.49
CA PHE A 21 5.62 -10.96 -14.94
C PHE A 21 4.14 -11.35 -14.93
N ASN A 22 3.28 -10.41 -15.35
CA ASN A 22 1.83 -10.53 -15.37
C ASN A 22 1.15 -10.71 -13.98
N GLN A 23 1.89 -10.53 -12.89
CA GLN A 23 1.36 -10.46 -11.53
C GLN A 23 1.35 -9.02 -11.02
N GLU A 24 0.24 -8.63 -10.39
CA GLU A 24 0.11 -7.36 -9.69
C GLU A 24 0.57 -7.52 -8.25
N TYR A 25 1.35 -6.57 -7.76
CA TYR A 25 1.81 -6.55 -6.38
C TYR A 25 1.73 -5.15 -5.79
N ILE A 26 1.46 -5.09 -4.48
CA ILE A 26 1.50 -3.85 -3.72
C ILE A 26 2.95 -3.45 -3.56
N TYR A 27 3.36 -2.37 -4.22
CA TYR A 27 4.72 -1.85 -4.10
C TYR A 27 4.94 -1.22 -2.72
N LYS A 28 4.06 -0.29 -2.35
CA LYS A 28 4.12 0.38 -1.06
C LYS A 28 2.77 1.02 -0.69
N PRO A 29 2.33 0.89 0.57
CA PRO A 29 1.20 1.65 1.09
C PRO A 29 1.63 3.04 1.62
N TYR A 30 0.72 4.00 1.50
CA TYR A 30 0.88 5.41 1.85
C TYR A 30 -0.37 5.89 2.59
N ALA A 31 -0.19 6.60 3.71
CA ALA A 31 -1.29 7.15 4.48
C ALA A 31 -2.01 8.28 3.72
N ASP A 32 -1.24 9.12 3.01
CA ASP A 32 -1.76 10.32 2.37
C ASP A 32 -1.44 10.40 0.88
N THR A 33 -2.27 11.13 0.13
CA THR A 33 -2.08 11.42 -1.30
C THR A 33 -0.77 12.18 -1.59
N LYS A 34 -0.29 13.01 -0.66
CA LYS A 34 1.00 13.70 -0.78
C LYS A 34 2.17 12.71 -0.77
N GLN A 35 2.13 11.72 0.13
CA GLN A 35 3.15 10.68 0.21
C GLN A 35 3.07 9.75 -1.00
N LEU A 36 1.86 9.40 -1.43
CA LEU A 36 1.61 8.65 -2.65
C LEU A 36 2.23 9.33 -3.88
N LYS A 37 1.97 10.63 -4.08
CA LYS A 37 2.51 11.39 -5.21
C LYS A 37 4.04 11.36 -5.23
N ARG A 38 4.68 11.59 -4.07
CA ARG A 38 6.15 11.47 -3.94
C ARG A 38 6.65 10.05 -4.21
N GLY A 39 5.88 9.04 -3.81
CA GLY A 39 6.16 7.63 -4.07
C GLY A 39 6.14 7.32 -5.57
N ILE A 40 5.11 7.79 -6.27
CA ILE A 40 4.96 7.65 -7.72
C ILE A 40 6.11 8.35 -8.44
N ASP A 41 6.41 9.60 -8.07
CA ASP A 41 7.49 10.39 -8.68
C ASP A 41 8.85 9.67 -8.59
N LYS A 42 9.18 9.16 -7.39
CA LYS A 42 10.37 8.32 -7.19
C LYS A 42 10.34 7.02 -7.97
N LEU A 43 9.17 6.37 -8.07
CA LEU A 43 9.00 5.13 -8.81
C LEU A 43 9.26 5.36 -10.30
N THR A 44 8.63 6.38 -10.89
CA THR A 44 8.78 6.73 -12.30
C THR A 44 10.18 7.25 -12.63
N ALA A 45 10.84 7.93 -11.69
CA ALA A 45 12.22 8.37 -11.85
C ALA A 45 13.20 7.18 -11.84
N ARG A 46 12.95 6.16 -11.00
CA ARG A 46 13.82 4.98 -10.88
C ARG A 46 13.55 3.94 -11.98
N MET A 47 12.30 3.80 -12.40
CA MET A 47 11.85 2.84 -13.40
C MET A 47 10.97 3.57 -14.42
N PRO A 48 11.57 4.31 -15.36
CA PRO A 48 10.82 5.01 -16.39
C PRO A 48 10.04 4.01 -17.26
N GLY A 49 8.76 4.28 -17.50
CA GLY A 49 7.88 3.41 -18.28
C GLY A 49 7.30 2.21 -17.53
N ILE A 50 7.51 2.08 -16.21
CA ILE A 50 6.85 1.06 -15.42
C ILE A 50 5.33 1.24 -15.45
N TRP A 51 4.61 0.13 -15.64
CA TRP A 51 3.17 0.13 -15.49
C TRP A 51 2.80 0.12 -14.00
N TYR A 52 1.96 1.06 -13.59
CA TYR A 52 1.41 1.10 -12.25
C TYR A 52 -0.03 1.62 -12.26
N ARG A 53 -0.78 1.25 -11.23
CA ARG A 53 -2.09 1.84 -10.91
C ARG A 53 -2.15 2.20 -9.43
N ILE A 54 -3.07 3.08 -9.07
CA ILE A 54 -3.32 3.48 -7.69
C ILE A 54 -4.53 2.69 -7.19
N ALA A 55 -4.44 2.11 -6.00
CA ALA A 55 -5.55 1.47 -5.32
C ALA A 55 -5.64 1.96 -3.88
N LYS A 56 -6.84 1.91 -3.29
CA LYS A 56 -7.02 2.12 -1.85
C LYS A 56 -7.17 0.75 -1.21
N ILE A 57 -6.24 0.40 -0.32
CA ILE A 57 -6.20 -0.90 0.35
C ILE A 57 -6.65 -0.75 1.80
N LYS A 58 -7.30 -1.81 2.30
CA LYS A 58 -7.66 -1.97 3.71
C LYS A 58 -6.55 -2.77 4.38
N ILE A 59 -5.93 -2.18 5.40
CA ILE A 59 -4.90 -2.83 6.21
C ILE A 59 -5.53 -3.11 7.58
N THR A 60 -5.45 -4.35 8.02
CA THR A 60 -5.85 -4.76 9.37
C THR A 60 -4.57 -4.92 10.18
N ILE A 61 -4.42 -4.10 11.22
CA ILE A 61 -3.29 -4.19 12.16
C ILE A 61 -3.82 -4.95 13.38
N GLU A 62 -3.21 -6.09 13.69
CA GLU A 62 -3.45 -6.82 14.93
C GLU A 62 -2.44 -6.33 15.97
N GLU A 63 -2.91 -5.57 16.96
CA GLU A 63 -2.09 -5.25 18.14
C GLU A 63 -2.10 -6.48 19.06
N GLY A 64 -0.90 -7.03 19.31
CA GLY A 64 -0.65 -8.18 20.17
C GLY A 64 0.30 -7.83 21.30
#